data_AF-F6ESA8-F1
#
_entry.id   AF-F6ESA8-F1
#
_cell.length_a   1.000
_cell.length_b   1.000
_cell.length_c   1.000
_cell.angle_alpha   90.00
_cell.angle_beta   90.00
_cell.angle_gamma   90.00
#
_symmetry.space_group_name_H-M   'P 1'
#
loop_
_entity.id
_entity.type
_entity.pdbx_description
1 polymer ?
#
loop_
_entity_poly.entity_id
_entity_poly.type
_entity_poly.pdbx_seq_one_letter_code
_entity_poly.pdbx_strand_id
1 'polypeptide(L)' 'MAGPGKRGPRSKGPREVVFVKMHPELKAALYEAAAERGMTATDYVAQLVARDTGLVRFLKQQEVLPLQKSA' A
#
# COMPACT_ATOMS: atom_id res chain seq x y z
N MET A 1 8.11 33.46 12.01
CA MET A 1 8.74 32.14 11.83
C MET A 1 7.70 31.08 12.17
N ALA A 2 7.24 30.30 11.18
CA ALA A 2 6.24 29.26 11.39
C ALA A 2 6.87 28.03 12.06
N GLY A 3 6.33 27.60 13.20
CA GLY A 3 6.80 26.44 13.95
C GLY A 3 6.59 25.11 13.21
N PRO A 4 7.26 24.02 13.64
CA PRO A 4 7.22 22.74 12.95
C PRO A 4 5.79 22.21 12.93
N GLY A 5 5.26 22.03 11.71
CA GLY A 5 3.89 21.58 11.48
C GLY A 5 3.58 20.31 12.28
N LYS A 6 2.47 20.34 13.01
CA LYS A 6 1.94 19.21 13.79
C LYS A 6 1.87 17.98 12.87
N ARG A 7 2.77 17.01 13.06
CA ARG A 7 2.62 15.66 12.49
C ARG A 7 1.30 15.11 13.02
N GLY A 8 0.37 14.80 12.12
CA GLY A 8 -0.89 14.16 12.49
C GLY A 8 -0.65 12.86 13.27
N PRO A 9 -1.71 12.29 13.90
CA PRO A 9 -1.60 11.06 14.68
C PRO A 9 -0.86 9.97 13.89
N ARG A 10 0.05 9.22 14.54
CA ARG A 10 0.78 8.07 13.96
C ARG A 10 -0.24 6.99 13.53
N SER A 11 -0.79 7.13 12.34
CA SER A 11 -2.05 6.46 12.00
C SER A 11 -1.92 4.96 11.69
N LYS A 12 -0.73 4.38 11.51
CA LYS A 12 -0.62 2.99 11.00
C LYS A 12 0.63 2.19 11.43
N GLY A 13 1.20 2.45 12.62
CA GLY A 13 2.38 1.72 13.13
C GLY A 13 3.69 2.02 12.36
N PRO A 14 4.81 1.33 12.67
CA PRO A 14 6.06 1.48 11.94
C PRO A 14 5.88 0.98 10.49
N ARG A 15 6.40 1.75 9.52
CA ARG A 15 6.39 1.41 8.10
C ARG A 15 7.77 1.65 7.53
N GLU A 16 8.22 0.77 6.67
CA GLU A 16 9.46 0.91 5.92
C GLU A 16 9.14 0.98 4.43
N VAL A 17 9.94 1.76 3.70
CA VAL A 17 9.80 1.93 2.25
C VAL A 17 10.97 1.22 1.57
N VAL A 18 10.66 0.39 0.58
CA VAL A 18 11.67 -0.31 -0.24
C VAL A 18 11.69 0.34 -1.63
N PHE A 19 12.88 0.74 -2.08
CA PHE A 19 13.10 1.26 -3.43
C PHE A 19 13.84 0.23 -4.28
N VAL A 20 13.30 -0.07 -5.46
CA VAL A 20 13.90 -1.01 -6.41
C VAL A 20 13.89 -0.39 -7.81
N LYS A 21 15.01 -0.50 -8.53
CA LYS A 21 15.07 -0.22 -9.97
C LYS A 21 14.63 -1.47 -10.73
N MET A 22 13.66 -1.31 -11.63
CA MET A 22 13.04 -2.42 -12.35
C MET A 22 13.19 -2.19 -13.85
N HIS A 23 13.25 -3.28 -14.63
CA HIS A 23 13.14 -3.19 -16.08
C HIS A 23 11.79 -2.55 -16.46
N PRO A 24 11.71 -1.67 -17.48
CA PRO A 24 10.47 -0.97 -17.82
C PRO A 24 9.29 -1.90 -18.12
N GLU A 25 9.54 -3.01 -18.83
CA GLU A 25 8.50 -4.00 -19.15
C GLU A 25 7.95 -4.70 -17.90
N LEU A 26 8.83 -5.01 -16.93
CA LEU A 26 8.40 -5.62 -15.67
C LEU A 26 7.55 -4.65 -14.85
N LYS A 27 7.91 -3.36 -14.89
CA LYS A 27 7.10 -2.31 -14.28
C LYS A 27 5.73 -2.24 -14.95
N ALA A 28 5.65 -2.23 -16.27
CA ALA A 28 4.37 -2.22 -17.00
C ALA A 28 3.49 -3.43 -16.65
N ALA A 29 4.06 -4.64 -16.71
CA ALA A 29 3.37 -5.88 -16.36
C ALA A 29 2.83 -5.87 -14.92
N LEU A 30 3.57 -5.25 -13.98
CA LEU A 30 3.10 -5.09 -12.60
C LEU A 30 1.83 -4.22 -12.52
N TYR A 31 1.81 -3.09 -13.23
CA TYR A 31 0.66 -2.19 -13.21
C TYR A 31 -0.57 -2.80 -13.89
N GLU A 32 -0.38 -3.49 -15.01
CA GLU A 32 -1.45 -4.21 -15.72
C GLU A 32 -2.06 -5.29 -14.82
N ALA A 33 -1.22 -6.17 -14.26
CA ALA A 33 -1.68 -7.24 -13.38
C ALA A 33 -2.37 -6.72 -12.11
N ALA A 34 -1.93 -5.58 -11.58
CA ALA A 34 -2.59 -4.93 -10.44
C ALA A 34 -3.97 -4.37 -10.85
N ALA A 35 -4.07 -3.73 -12.01
CA ALA A 35 -5.31 -3.15 -12.52
C ALA A 35 -6.37 -4.23 -12.80
N GLU A 36 -6.00 -5.36 -13.42
CA GLU A 36 -6.88 -6.52 -13.64
C GLU A 36 -7.51 -7.05 -12.34
N ARG A 37 -6.82 -6.87 -11.21
CA ARG A 37 -7.25 -7.34 -9.88
C ARG A 37 -7.92 -6.23 -9.06
N GLY A 38 -8.10 -5.04 -9.62
CA GLY A 38 -8.64 -3.89 -8.91
C GLY A 38 -7.77 -3.44 -7.73
N MET A 39 -6.45 -3.67 -7.80
CA MET A 39 -5.49 -3.35 -6.75
C MET A 39 -4.53 -2.25 -7.19
N THR A 40 -3.88 -1.58 -6.23
CA THR A 40 -2.72 -0.75 -6.54
C THR A 40 -1.49 -1.65 -6.80
N ALA A 41 -0.53 -1.16 -7.59
CA ALA A 41 0.72 -1.89 -7.82
C ALA A 41 1.45 -2.24 -6.50
N THR A 42 1.40 -1.35 -5.52
CA THR A 42 1.99 -1.58 -4.19
C THR A 42 1.30 -2.72 -3.45
N ASP A 43 -0.03 -2.75 -3.45
CA ASP A 43 -0.80 -3.82 -2.79
C ASP A 43 -0.58 -5.15 -3.49
N TYR A 44 -0.48 -5.14 -4.82
CA TYR A 44 -0.22 -6.33 -5.60
C TYR A 44 1.19 -6.90 -5.33
N VAL A 45 2.24 -6.07 -5.33
CA VAL A 45 3.59 -6.51 -4.92
C VAL A 45 3.60 -7.03 -3.48
N ALA A 46 2.97 -6.30 -2.55
CA ALA A 46 2.90 -6.74 -1.16
C ALA A 46 2.21 -8.11 -1.03
N GLN A 47 1.16 -8.35 -1.81
CA GLN A 47 0.48 -9.64 -1.87
C GLN A 47 1.39 -10.75 -2.41
N LEU A 48 2.14 -10.48 -3.48
CA LEU A 48 3.11 -11.45 -4.03
C LEU A 48 4.17 -11.81 -3.00
N VAL A 49 4.80 -10.81 -2.37
CA VAL A 49 5.83 -11.02 -1.34
C VAL A 49 5.28 -11.77 -0.13
N ALA A 50 4.08 -11.40 0.34
CA ALA A 50 3.46 -12.05 1.49
C ALA A 50 3.06 -13.51 1.20
N ARG A 51 2.66 -13.83 -0.03
CA ARG A 51 2.39 -15.21 -0.45
C ARG A 51 3.68 -16.03 -0.50
N ASP A 52 4.72 -15.47 -1.14
CA ASP A 52 6.02 -16.12 -1.29
C ASP A 52 6.69 -16.42 0.07
N THR A 53 6.60 -15.47 1.01
CA THR A 53 7.21 -15.60 2.35
C THR A 53 6.31 -16.24 3.41
N GLY A 54 5.07 -16.63 3.07
CA GLY A 54 4.09 -17.14 4.03
C GLY A 54 3.57 -16.09 5.04
N LEU A 55 3.83 -14.81 4.81
CA LEU A 55 3.47 -13.67 5.66
C LEU A 55 2.07 -13.09 5.37
N VAL A 56 1.19 -13.87 4.74
CA VAL A 56 -0.18 -13.48 4.33
C VAL A 56 -1.02 -12.83 5.44
N ARG A 57 -0.76 -13.12 6.72
CA ARG A 57 -1.42 -12.50 7.89
C ARG A 57 -1.31 -10.96 7.94
N PHE A 58 -0.32 -10.38 7.26
CA PHE A 58 -0.12 -8.94 7.20
C PHE A 58 -0.94 -8.24 6.10
N LEU A 59 -1.56 -8.98 5.19
CA LEU A 59 -2.41 -8.45 4.11
C LEU A 59 -3.83 -8.09 4.57
N LYS A 60 -4.03 -7.70 5.84
CA LYS A 60 -5.38 -7.46 6.40
C LYS A 60 -6.16 -6.49 5.50
N GLN A 61 -7.33 -6.93 5.05
CA GLN A 61 -8.29 -6.10 4.34
C GLN A 61 -8.66 -4.92 5.25
N GLN A 62 -8.44 -3.70 4.78
CA GLN A 62 -8.88 -2.52 5.51
C GLN A 62 -10.42 -2.53 5.50
N GLU A 63 -11.05 -2.69 6.66
CA GLU A 63 -12.49 -2.49 6.78
C GLU A 63 -12.82 -1.07 6.34
N VAL A 64 -13.59 -0.94 5.26
CA VAL A 64 -14.09 0.34 4.79
C VAL A 64 -15.25 0.72 5.71
N LEU A 65 -14.98 1.58 6.69
CA LEU A 65 -16.04 2.16 7.51
C LEU A 65 -16.87 3.13 6.64
N PRO A 66 -18.20 3.12 6.75
CA PRO A 66 -19.05 4.05 6.01
C PRO A 66 -18.69 5.49 6.40
N LEU A 67 -18.40 6.33 5.39
CA LEU A 67 -18.20 7.77 5.58
C LEU A 67 -19.49 8.37 6.16
N GLN A 68 -19.46 8.74 7.44
CA GLN A 68 -20.50 9.55 8.03
C GLN A 68 -20.47 10.92 7.35
N LYS A 69 -21.45 11.19 6.48
CA LYS A 69 -21.68 12.54 5.97
C LYS A 69 -22.04 13.43 7.17
N SER A 70 -21.19 14.39 7.50
CA SER A 70 -21.56 15.48 8.40
C SER A 70 -22.70 16.27 7.74
N ALA A 71 -23.78 16.43 8.50
CA ALA A 71 -25.01 17.12 8.12
C ALA A 71 -24.80 18.58 7.69
#